data_AF-A0A925W4E7-F1
#
_entry.id   AF-A0A925W4E7-F1
#
_cell.length_a   1.000
_cell.length_b   1.000
_cell.length_c   1.000
_cell.angle_alpha   90.00
_cell.angle_beta   90.00
_cell.angle_gamma   90.00
#
_symmetry.space_group_name_H-M   'P 1'
#
loop_
_entity.id
_entity.type
_entity.pdbx_description
1 polymer ?
#
loop_
_entity_poly.entity_id
_entity_poly.type
_entity_poly.pdbx_seq_one_letter_code
_entity_poly.pdbx_strand_id
1 'polypeptide(L)'
;MSEPVFSRRQTGGGAHLKGEASRCFLTGEQTGGLFSLTESVMQPGTEQAPLHVHSREDETFYVIEGKITAIVGGHQRDLGPGESAWLPRGIPHR
;
A
#
# COMPACT_ATOMS: atom_id res chain seq x y z
N MET A 1 24.11 4.78 -10.64
CA MET A 1 23.53 4.15 -9.45
C MET A 1 22.93 5.27 -8.63
N SER A 2 21.68 5.14 -8.18
CA SER A 2 21.09 6.16 -7.29
C SER A 2 21.79 6.14 -5.93
N GLU A 3 21.91 7.30 -5.31
CA GLU A 3 22.45 7.42 -3.96
C GLU A 3 21.55 6.70 -2.94
N PRO A 4 22.12 6.14 -1.85
CA PRO A 4 21.32 5.54 -0.78
C PRO A 4 20.33 6.55 -0.17
N VAL A 5 19.08 6.13 0.03
CA VAL A 5 18.03 6.95 0.66
C VAL A 5 17.69 6.36 2.02
N PHE A 6 17.81 7.18 3.06
CA PHE A 6 17.40 6.84 4.43
C PHE A 6 16.17 7.67 4.81
N SER A 7 15.04 7.01 5.04
CA SER A 7 13.80 7.65 5.45
C SER A 7 13.43 7.24 6.88
N ARG A 8 12.92 8.18 7.67
CA ARG A 8 12.29 7.90 8.97
C ARG A 8 10.80 8.16 8.87
N ARG A 9 10.03 7.54 9.77
CA ARG A 9 8.63 7.88 10.06
C ARG A 9 8.46 9.40 10.22
N GLN A 10 7.87 10.09 9.24
CA GLN A 10 7.49 11.51 9.33
C GLN A 10 5.97 11.65 9.42
N THR A 11 5.45 12.49 10.31
CA THR A 11 4.01 12.82 10.35
C THR A 11 3.69 13.80 9.21
N GLY A 12 2.86 13.38 8.25
CA GLY A 12 2.40 14.19 7.11
C GLY A 12 3.19 13.94 5.81
N GLY A 13 2.49 14.02 4.67
CA GLY A 13 3.09 13.96 3.33
C GLY A 13 2.53 12.92 2.34
N GLY A 14 1.40 12.27 2.63
CA GLY A 14 0.74 11.34 1.71
C GLY A 14 -0.51 11.91 1.02
N ALA A 15 -0.83 11.41 -0.16
CA ALA A 15 -2.14 11.62 -0.77
C ALA A 15 -3.22 11.03 0.18
N HIS A 16 -4.28 11.79 0.42
CA HIS A 16 -5.36 11.38 1.31
C HIS A 16 -6.43 10.69 0.46
N LEU A 17 -6.52 9.37 0.55
CA LEU A 17 -7.75 8.66 0.21
C LEU A 17 -8.65 8.73 1.46
N LYS A 18 -9.95 9.00 1.26
CA LYS A 18 -10.94 9.38 2.28
C LYS A 18 -10.66 8.89 3.72
N GLY A 19 -10.27 9.80 4.61
CA GLY A 19 -10.17 9.54 6.06
C GLY A 19 -8.95 8.75 6.50
N GLU A 20 -7.99 8.50 5.60
CA GLU A 20 -6.76 7.78 5.88
C GLU A 20 -5.60 8.74 6.18
N ALA A 21 -4.77 8.38 7.16
CA ALA A 21 -3.44 8.97 7.31
C ALA A 21 -2.42 8.08 6.58
N SER A 22 -2.06 8.46 5.36
CA SER A 22 -1.00 7.79 4.59
C SER A 22 0.34 8.51 4.79
N ARG A 23 1.39 7.72 4.99
CA ARG A 23 2.78 8.15 5.14
C ARG A 23 3.61 7.59 4.00
N CYS A 24 4.39 8.41 3.32
CA CYS A 24 5.37 7.97 2.33
C CYS A 24 6.77 7.93 2.96
N PHE A 25 7.45 6.79 2.84
CA PHE A 25 8.85 6.60 3.25
C PHE A 25 9.79 6.76 2.06
N LEU A 26 9.47 6.12 0.93
CA LEU A 26 10.25 6.16 -0.30
C LEU A 26 9.32 6.44 -1.47
N THR A 27 9.64 7.46 -2.26
CA THR A 27 8.94 7.74 -3.53
C THR A 27 9.51 6.90 -4.66
N GLY A 28 8.73 6.75 -5.74
CA GLY A 28 9.25 6.15 -6.98
C GLY A 28 10.47 6.91 -7.53
N GLU A 29 10.51 8.24 -7.41
CA GLU A 29 11.67 9.03 -7.84
C GLU A 29 12.93 8.68 -7.03
N GLN A 30 12.82 8.58 -5.72
CA GLN A 30 13.93 8.20 -4.83
C GLN A 30 14.47 6.80 -5.11
N THR A 31 13.61 5.89 -5.56
CA THR A 31 14.00 4.52 -5.92
C THR A 31 14.34 4.34 -7.39
N GLY A 32 14.38 5.43 -8.18
CA GLY A 32 14.63 5.35 -9.63
C GLY A 32 13.55 4.60 -10.41
N GLY A 33 12.32 4.61 -9.91
CA GLY A 33 11.14 3.99 -10.51
C GLY A 33 10.91 2.53 -10.12
N LEU A 34 11.66 2.00 -9.14
CA LEU A 34 11.55 0.59 -8.75
C LEU A 34 10.31 0.31 -7.90
N PHE A 35 10.08 1.11 -6.87
CA PHE A 35 8.92 0.98 -5.97
C PHE A 35 8.67 2.28 -5.18
N SER A 36 7.49 2.41 -4.60
CA SER A 36 7.26 3.33 -3.48
C SER A 36 6.96 2.55 -2.21
N LEU A 37 7.32 3.09 -1.05
CA LEU A 37 7.00 2.51 0.24
C LEU A 37 6.12 3.47 1.03
N THR A 38 4.92 3.04 1.36
CA THR A 38 3.94 3.80 2.12
C THR A 38 3.42 3.00 3.32
N GLU A 39 3.03 3.69 4.39
CA GLU A 39 2.26 3.13 5.50
C GLU A 39 0.91 3.84 5.55
N SER A 40 -0.14 3.05 5.71
CA SER A 40 -1.52 3.51 5.69
C SER A 40 -2.18 3.21 7.03
N VAL A 41 -2.71 4.23 7.69
CA VAL A 41 -3.52 4.08 8.90
C VAL A 41 -4.95 4.49 8.60
N MET A 42 -5.87 3.54 8.79
CA MET A 42 -7.28 3.68 8.44
C MET A 42 -8.17 3.30 9.62
N GLN A 43 -9.39 3.86 9.65
CA GLN A 43 -10.40 3.46 10.63
C GLN A 43 -11.04 2.12 10.23
N PRO A 44 -11.58 1.35 11.18
CA PRO A 44 -12.35 0.16 10.85
C PRO A 44 -13.51 0.48 9.90
N GLY A 45 -13.65 -0.32 8.83
CA GLY A 45 -14.69 -0.14 7.82
C GLY A 45 -14.36 0.88 6.73
N THR A 46 -13.17 1.50 6.75
CA THR A 46 -12.68 2.32 5.63
C THR A 46 -12.37 1.44 4.42
N GLU A 47 -12.96 1.77 3.27
CA GLU A 47 -12.56 1.22 1.96
C GLU A 47 -11.50 2.14 1.36
N GLN A 48 -10.30 1.60 1.12
CA GLN A 48 -9.15 2.39 0.69
C GLN A 48 -9.25 2.79 -0.80
N ALA A 49 -9.65 1.83 -1.64
CA ALA A 49 -9.87 2.00 -3.06
C ALA A 49 -11.05 1.14 -3.53
N PRO A 50 -11.81 1.59 -4.55
CA PRO A 50 -12.76 0.73 -5.23
C PRO A 50 -12.03 -0.44 -5.92
N LEU A 51 -12.76 -1.46 -6.37
CA LEU A 51 -12.16 -2.53 -7.19
C LEU A 51 -11.53 -1.92 -8.46
N HIS A 52 -10.22 -2.10 -8.63
CA HIS A 52 -9.45 -1.49 -9.71
C HIS A 52 -8.31 -2.40 -10.20
N VAL A 53 -7.60 -1.96 -11.24
CA VAL A 53 -6.47 -2.68 -11.85
C VAL A 53 -5.31 -1.73 -12.06
N HIS A 54 -4.14 -2.08 -11.55
CA HIS A 54 -2.88 -1.43 -11.90
C HIS A 54 -2.37 -1.98 -13.24
N SER A 55 -2.12 -1.08 -14.19
CA SER A 55 -1.62 -1.47 -15.52
C SER A 55 -0.11 -1.65 -15.55
N ARG A 56 0.62 -1.02 -14.61
CA ARG A 56 2.09 -0.93 -14.64
C ARG A 56 2.76 -1.24 -13.30
N GLU A 57 1.98 -1.34 -12.23
CA GLU A 57 2.46 -1.46 -10.86
C GLU A 57 2.01 -2.80 -10.27
N ASP A 58 2.95 -3.52 -9.65
CA ASP A 58 2.60 -4.55 -8.69
C ASP A 58 2.44 -3.89 -7.32
N GLU A 59 1.56 -4.41 -6.48
CA GLU A 59 1.32 -3.89 -5.14
C GLU A 59 1.49 -5.00 -4.09
N THR A 60 1.88 -4.63 -2.88
CA THR A 60 1.99 -5.56 -1.75
C THR A 60 1.47 -4.90 -0.49
N PHE A 61 0.58 -5.61 0.20
CA PHE A 61 0.14 -5.24 1.54
C PHE A 61 0.90 -6.06 2.57
N TYR A 62 1.34 -5.40 3.63
CA TYR A 62 1.86 -6.03 4.83
C TYR A 62 1.19 -5.39 6.04
N VAL A 63 0.56 -6.22 6.87
CA VAL A 63 -0.20 -5.71 8.01
C VAL A 63 0.74 -5.57 9.21
N ILE A 64 0.88 -4.33 9.68
CA ILE A 64 1.67 -4.00 10.88
C ILE A 64 0.81 -4.16 12.14
N GLU A 65 -0.39 -3.59 12.13
CA GLU A 65 -1.38 -3.64 13.22
C GLU A 65 -2.80 -3.71 12.65
N GLY A 66 -3.73 -4.26 13.43
CA GLY A 66 -5.14 -4.35 13.05
C GLY A 66 -5.44 -5.50 12.08
N LYS A 67 -6.45 -5.31 11.23
CA LYS A 67 -6.89 -6.30 10.24
C LYS A 67 -7.41 -5.59 8.99
N ILE A 68 -7.03 -6.09 7.82
CA ILE A 68 -7.59 -5.68 6.54
C ILE A 68 -8.26 -6.86 5.85
N THR A 69 -9.21 -6.59 4.96
CA THR A 69 -9.75 -7.58 4.04
C THR A 69 -9.29 -7.21 2.64
N ALA A 70 -8.51 -8.07 1.99
CA ALA A 70 -8.05 -7.88 0.62
C ALA A 70 -8.86 -8.77 -0.33
N ILE A 71 -9.22 -8.23 -1.49
CA ILE A 71 -9.78 -8.99 -2.60
C ILE A 71 -8.80 -8.92 -3.77
N VAL A 72 -8.28 -10.06 -4.22
CA VAL A 72 -7.31 -10.13 -5.32
C VAL A 72 -7.73 -11.21 -6.30
N GLY A 73 -8.04 -10.84 -7.53
CA GLY A 73 -8.48 -11.79 -8.56
C GLY A 73 -9.76 -12.56 -8.18
N GLY A 74 -10.63 -11.95 -7.36
CA GLY A 74 -11.84 -12.58 -6.84
C GLY A 74 -11.64 -13.44 -5.58
N HIS A 75 -10.41 -13.60 -5.09
CA HIS A 75 -10.14 -14.26 -3.82
C HIS A 75 -10.17 -13.23 -2.68
N GLN A 76 -11.08 -13.41 -1.72
CA GLN A 76 -11.16 -12.58 -0.53
C GLN A 76 -10.44 -13.25 0.64
N ARG A 77 -9.58 -12.48 1.34
CA ARG A 77 -8.89 -12.92 2.55
C ARG A 77 -8.79 -11.80 3.57
N ASP A 78 -9.02 -12.14 4.82
CA ASP A 78 -8.65 -11.29 5.95
C ASP A 78 -7.17 -11.51 6.27
N LEU A 79 -6.45 -10.42 6.55
CA LEU A 79 -5.03 -10.40 6.91
C LEU A 79 -4.85 -9.65 8.23
N GLY A 80 -4.16 -10.28 9.17
CA GLY A 80 -3.75 -9.70 10.45
C GLY A 80 -2.24 -9.45 10.53
N PRO A 81 -1.73 -9.00 11.69
CA PRO A 81 -0.34 -8.56 11.84
C PRO A 81 0.67 -9.65 11.46
N GLY A 82 1.67 -9.28 10.65
CA GLY A 82 2.70 -10.19 10.15
C GLY A 82 2.32 -10.94 8.87
N GLU A 83 1.08 -10.80 8.39
CA GLU A 83 0.63 -11.37 7.13
C GLU A 83 0.76 -10.36 5.98
N SER A 84 0.91 -10.90 4.77
CA SER A 84 1.07 -10.11 3.54
C SER A 84 0.22 -10.63 2.39
N ALA A 85 -0.16 -9.75 1.47
CA ALA A 85 -0.72 -10.11 0.18
C ALA A 85 0.06 -9.44 -0.94
N TRP A 86 0.40 -10.21 -1.98
CA TRP A 86 0.93 -9.70 -3.23
C TRP A 86 -0.22 -9.57 -4.23
N LEU A 87 -0.35 -8.38 -4.81
CA LEU A 87 -1.34 -7.97 -5.80
C LEU A 87 -0.62 -7.73 -7.13
N PRO A 88 -0.51 -8.74 -8.01
CA PRO A 88 0.16 -8.58 -9.30
C PRO A 88 -0.57 -7.58 -10.20
N ARG A 89 0.19 -6.83 -10.99
CA ARG A 89 -0.34 -5.96 -12.05
C ARG A 89 -1.27 -6.72 -12.98
N GLY A 90 -2.29 -6.04 -13.50
CA GLY A 90 -3.28 -6.64 -14.40
C GLY A 90 -4.34 -7.52 -13.71
N ILE A 91 -4.22 -7.77 -12.41
CA ILE A 91 -5.21 -8.51 -11.63
C ILE A 91 -6.10 -7.52 -10.86
N PRO A 92 -7.45 -7.59 -10.99
CA PRO A 92 -8.35 -6.74 -10.23
C PRO A 92 -8.21 -6.92 -8.72
N HIS A 93 -8.10 -5.82 -7.98
CA HIS A 93 -7.98 -5.84 -6.52
C HIS A 93 -8.61 -4.63 -5.82
N ARG A 94 -8.84 -4.78 -4.51
CA ARG A 94 -9.16 -3.72 -3.54
C ARG A 94 -8.86 -4.19 -2.11
#